data_AF-A0A964G231-F1
#
_entry.id   AF-A0A964G231-F1
#
_cell.length_a   1.000
_cell.length_b   1.000
_cell.length_c   1.000
_cell.angle_alpha   90.00
_cell.angle_beta   90.00
_cell.angle_gamma   90.00
#
_symmetry.space_group_name_H-M   'P 1'
#
loop_
_entity.id
_entity.type
_entity.pdbx_description
1 polymer ?
#
loop_
_entity_poly.entity_id
_entity_poly.type
_entity_poly.pdbx_seq_one_letter_code
_entity_poly.pdbx_strand_id
1 'polypeptide(L)'
;MSGINRQITLDSKHIAKHLPDTPQMRRLLNKGRAAHVFNNEATMNQVAQAIIEDGEFTGKIRGYDRYGMFFVESIGYRVDPDGSHLLLYYGEIKVDAENRYHVTPRSRFSQE
;
A
#
# COMPACT_ATOMS: atom_id res chain seq x y z
N MET A 1 12.58 15.40 -0.81
CA MET A 1 11.82 14.36 -1.53
C MET A 1 12.75 13.71 -2.52
N SER A 2 12.87 12.38 -2.50
CA SER A 2 13.90 11.63 -3.24
C SER A 2 13.37 10.76 -4.37
N GLY A 3 12.06 10.46 -4.38
CA GLY A 3 11.39 9.66 -5.40
C GLY A 3 12.04 8.29 -5.64
N ILE A 4 11.53 7.58 -6.65
CA ILE A 4 12.14 6.34 -7.16
C ILE A 4 12.78 6.64 -8.52
N ASN A 5 14.09 6.88 -8.53
CA ASN A 5 14.86 7.23 -9.73
C ASN A 5 15.30 6.01 -10.55
N ARG A 6 14.40 5.06 -10.79
CA ARG A 6 14.60 3.90 -11.67
C ARG A 6 13.27 3.41 -12.22
N GLN A 7 13.32 2.73 -13.36
CA GLN A 7 12.13 2.11 -13.92
C GLN A 7 11.63 0.98 -13.01
N ILE A 8 10.35 1.03 -12.67
CA ILE A 8 9.65 0.00 -11.90
C ILE A 8 8.32 -0.34 -12.58
N THR A 9 7.81 -1.55 -12.32
CA THR A 9 6.54 -2.03 -12.92
C THR A 9 5.57 -2.49 -11.85
N LEU A 10 4.27 -2.22 -12.03
CA LEU A 10 3.26 -2.60 -11.04
C LEU A 10 3.09 -4.12 -11.02
N ASP A 11 3.18 -4.71 -9.82
CA ASP A 11 2.86 -6.12 -9.60
C ASP A 11 1.35 -6.30 -9.42
N SER A 12 0.66 -6.62 -10.51
CA SER A 12 -0.81 -6.75 -10.54
C SER A 12 -1.35 -7.82 -9.60
N LYS A 13 -0.54 -8.81 -9.19
CA LYS A 13 -0.93 -9.86 -8.23
C LYS A 13 -1.33 -9.31 -6.87
N HIS A 14 -0.95 -8.06 -6.58
CA HIS A 14 -1.18 -7.41 -5.31
C HIS A 14 -2.32 -6.39 -5.29
N ILE A 15 -2.88 -6.04 -6.44
CA ILE A 15 -3.96 -5.05 -6.55
C ILE A 15 -5.20 -5.51 -5.77
N ALA A 16 -5.69 -6.72 -6.08
CA ALA A 16 -6.99 -7.16 -5.57
C ALA A 16 -7.06 -7.22 -4.03
N LYS A 17 -5.97 -7.54 -3.32
CA LYS A 17 -5.97 -7.56 -1.85
C LYS A 17 -5.99 -6.17 -1.19
N HIS A 18 -5.81 -5.10 -1.98
CA HIS A 18 -5.78 -3.71 -1.51
C HIS A 18 -6.93 -2.88 -2.09
N LEU A 19 -7.91 -3.51 -2.75
CA LEU A 19 -9.15 -2.88 -3.17
C LEU A 19 -10.34 -3.40 -2.36
N PRO A 20 -11.38 -2.58 -2.17
CA PRO A 20 -12.60 -2.99 -1.47
C PRO A 20 -13.35 -4.07 -2.25
N ASP A 21 -14.17 -4.84 -1.53
CA ASP A 21 -15.13 -5.84 -2.04
C ASP A 21 -14.58 -6.99 -2.89
N THR A 22 -13.25 -7.14 -2.95
CA THR A 22 -12.63 -8.24 -3.69
C THR A 22 -12.72 -9.58 -2.94
N PRO A 23 -12.72 -10.72 -3.65
CA PRO A 23 -12.60 -12.04 -3.02
C PRO A 23 -11.33 -12.18 -2.16
N GLN A 24 -10.23 -11.51 -2.53
CA GLN A 24 -8.96 -11.56 -1.83
C GLN A 24 -9.04 -10.83 -0.48
N MET A 25 -9.67 -9.65 -0.44
CA MET A 25 -9.96 -8.93 0.80
C MET A 25 -10.86 -9.77 1.70
N ARG A 26 -11.98 -10.28 1.18
CA ARG A 26 -12.91 -11.14 1.93
C ARG A 26 -12.23 -12.39 2.49
N ARG A 27 -11.33 -13.00 1.72
CA ARG A 27 -10.55 -14.17 2.17
C ARG A 27 -9.62 -13.86 3.34
N LEU A 28 -9.09 -12.64 3.45
CA LEU A 28 -8.30 -12.22 4.61
C LEU A 28 -9.20 -12.11 5.85
N LEU A 29 -10.34 -11.45 5.72
CA LEU A 29 -11.30 -11.27 6.82
C LEU A 29 -11.84 -12.62 7.32
N ASN A 30 -12.22 -13.52 6.41
CA ASN A 30 -12.68 -14.88 6.76
C ASN A 30 -11.61 -15.72 7.47
N LYS A 31 -10.33 -15.34 7.36
CA LYS A 31 -9.21 -15.97 8.09
C LYS A 31 -8.90 -15.26 9.41
N GLY A 32 -9.74 -14.34 9.87
CA GLY A 32 -9.50 -13.55 11.08
C GLY A 32 -8.37 -12.54 10.93
N ARG A 33 -8.06 -12.10 9.70
CA ARG A 33 -6.98 -11.14 9.43
C ARG A 33 -7.54 -9.83 8.90
N ALA A 34 -7.04 -8.72 9.44
CA ALA A 34 -7.36 -7.40 8.93
C ALA A 34 -6.91 -7.21 7.48
N ALA A 35 -7.71 -6.49 6.69
CA ALA A 35 -7.34 -6.07 5.34
C ALA A 35 -7.04 -4.57 5.34
N HIS A 36 -6.02 -4.16 4.57
CA HIS A 36 -5.71 -2.76 4.32
C HIS A 36 -6.07 -2.47 2.87
N VAL A 37 -7.02 -1.58 2.65
CA VAL A 37 -7.57 -1.29 1.33
C VAL A 37 -7.55 0.21 1.06
N PHE A 38 -7.36 0.57 -0.21
CA PHE A 38 -7.56 1.94 -0.68
C PHE A 38 -9.06 2.23 -0.77
N ASN A 39 -9.42 3.51 -0.83
CA ASN A 39 -10.83 3.89 -1.04
C ASN A 39 -11.36 3.37 -2.38
N ASN A 40 -10.50 3.36 -3.40
CA ASN A 40 -10.78 2.82 -4.73
C ASN A 40 -9.45 2.70 -5.53
N GLU A 41 -9.54 2.19 -6.75
CA GLU A 41 -8.40 2.03 -7.66
C GLU A 41 -7.79 3.37 -8.10
N ALA A 42 -8.60 4.41 -8.29
CA ALA A 42 -8.08 5.73 -8.64
C ALA A 42 -7.18 6.29 -7.53
N THR A 43 -7.60 6.17 -6.25
CA THR A 43 -6.78 6.55 -5.10
C THR A 43 -5.50 5.71 -5.01
N MET A 44 -5.58 4.40 -5.26
CA MET A 44 -4.38 3.54 -5.31
C MET A 44 -3.37 4.05 -6.33
N ASN A 45 -3.82 4.38 -7.55
CA ASN A 45 -2.97 4.84 -8.64
C ASN A 45 -2.37 6.22 -8.33
N GLN A 46 -3.17 7.15 -7.79
CA GLN A 46 -2.69 8.47 -7.36
C GLN A 46 -1.64 8.38 -6.26
N VAL A 47 -1.86 7.53 -5.25
CA VAL A 47 -0.91 7.29 -4.17
C VAL A 47 0.38 6.67 -4.71
N ALA A 48 0.27 5.70 -5.61
CA ALA A 48 1.43 5.09 -6.23
C ALA A 48 2.26 6.12 -7.01
N GLN A 49 1.62 6.92 -7.85
CA GLN A 49 2.29 7.97 -8.62
C GLN A 49 3.00 8.99 -7.70
N ALA A 50 2.31 9.49 -6.68
CA ALA A 50 2.89 10.45 -5.73
C ALA A 50 4.12 9.88 -4.99
N ILE A 51 4.08 8.61 -4.57
CA ILE A 51 5.24 7.99 -3.91
C ILE A 51 6.40 7.74 -4.89
N ILE A 52 6.10 7.41 -6.15
CA ILE A 52 7.13 7.24 -7.19
C ILE A 52 7.84 8.56 -7.47
N GLU A 53 7.08 9.65 -7.56
CA GLU A 53 7.61 10.98 -7.87
C GLU A 53 8.35 11.58 -6.66
N ASP A 54 7.72 11.54 -5.48
CA ASP A 54 8.13 12.36 -4.34
C ASP A 54 8.35 11.59 -3.02
N GLY A 55 8.11 10.28 -3.02
CA GLY A 55 8.21 9.45 -1.82
C GLY A 55 9.61 9.44 -1.18
N GLU A 56 9.63 9.25 0.14
CA GLU A 56 10.86 9.14 0.92
C GLU A 56 11.29 7.68 1.04
N PHE A 57 12.57 7.38 0.82
CA PHE A 57 13.10 6.04 1.09
C PHE A 57 13.08 5.77 2.60
N THR A 58 12.34 4.75 3.01
CA THR A 58 12.18 4.38 4.43
C THR A 58 12.99 3.14 4.83
N GLY A 59 13.91 2.70 3.98
CA GLY A 59 14.80 1.56 4.24
C GLY A 59 14.50 0.31 3.41
N LYS A 60 15.36 -0.70 3.58
CA LYS A 60 15.22 -2.02 2.96
C LYS A 60 14.80 -3.05 3.99
N ILE A 61 13.63 -3.66 3.82
CA ILE A 61 13.08 -4.66 4.75
C ILE A 61 12.78 -5.95 4.01
N ARG A 62 13.38 -7.07 4.44
CA ARG A 62 13.19 -8.41 3.85
C ARG A 62 13.42 -8.44 2.34
N GLY A 63 14.43 -7.72 1.86
CA GLY A 63 14.79 -7.66 0.44
C GLY A 63 14.00 -6.65 -0.40
N TYR A 64 13.04 -5.92 0.18
CA TYR A 64 12.28 -4.89 -0.52
C TYR A 64 12.76 -3.50 -0.13
N ASP A 65 13.05 -2.66 -1.12
CA ASP A 65 13.20 -1.22 -0.91
C ASP A 65 11.82 -0.62 -0.63
N ARG A 66 11.73 0.26 0.37
CA ARG A 66 10.46 0.88 0.76
C ARG A 66 10.50 2.38 0.58
N TYR A 67 9.39 2.90 0.08
CA TYR A 67 9.16 4.32 -0.14
C TYR A 67 7.83 4.72 0.45
N GLY A 68 7.78 5.87 1.10
CA GLY A 68 6.70 6.29 1.96
C GLY A 68 6.24 7.72 1.73
N MET A 69 4.94 7.97 1.92
CA MET A 69 4.41 9.33 1.93
C MET A 69 3.13 9.42 2.77
N PHE A 70 2.97 10.54 3.50
CA PHE A 70 1.72 10.90 4.16
C PHE A 70 0.84 11.76 3.25
N PHE A 71 -0.47 11.58 3.36
CA PHE A 71 -1.49 12.32 2.64
C PHE A 71 -2.41 13.05 3.62
N VAL A 72 -2.91 14.22 3.21
CA VAL A 72 -3.80 15.06 4.03
C VAL A 72 -5.17 14.41 4.18
N GLU A 73 -5.67 13.79 3.12
CA GLU A 73 -6.93 13.06 3.11
C GLU A 73 -6.70 11.56 3.32
N SER A 74 -7.72 10.86 3.84
CA SER A 74 -7.64 9.41 4.00
C SER A 74 -7.57 8.74 2.64
N ILE A 75 -6.51 7.97 2.40
CA ILE A 75 -6.29 7.24 1.14
C ILE A 75 -6.92 5.85 1.15
N GLY A 76 -7.39 5.40 2.30
CA GLY A 76 -7.91 4.07 2.49
C GLY A 76 -8.30 3.82 3.94
N TYR A 77 -8.59 2.57 4.23
CA TYR A 77 -8.94 2.11 5.56
C TYR A 77 -8.41 0.70 5.81
N ARG A 78 -8.16 0.41 7.09
CA ARG A 78 -8.00 -0.95 7.58
C ARG A 78 -9.36 -1.43 8.08
N VAL A 79 -9.81 -2.58 7.60
CA VAL A 79 -11.00 -3.29 8.09
C VAL A 79 -10.57 -4.50 8.90
N ASP A 80 -11.14 -4.64 10.09
CA ASP A 80 -10.98 -5.80 10.95
C ASP A 80 -12.04 -6.87 10.70
N PRO A 81 -11.79 -8.13 11.12
CA PRO A 81 -12.76 -9.21 10.98
C PRO A 81 -14.10 -8.95 11.69
N ASP A 82 -14.13 -8.06 12.68
CA ASP A 82 -15.33 -7.62 13.39
C ASP A 82 -16.12 -6.51 12.65
N GLY A 83 -15.63 -6.07 11.49
CA GLY A 83 -16.22 -5.00 10.68
C GLY A 83 -15.82 -3.59 11.10
N SER A 84 -15.00 -3.42 12.15
CA SER A 84 -14.49 -2.11 12.54
C SER A 84 -13.47 -1.56 11.53
N HIS A 85 -13.49 -0.24 11.34
CA HIS A 85 -12.66 0.46 10.36
C HIS A 85 -11.71 1.47 11.03
N LEU A 86 -10.49 1.57 10.50
CA LEU A 86 -9.51 2.61 10.84
C LEU A 86 -9.04 3.32 9.57
N LEU A 87 -9.18 4.64 9.51
CA LEU A 87 -8.71 5.45 8.38
C LEU A 87 -7.18 5.41 8.25
N LEU A 88 -6.69 5.36 7.02
CA LEU A 88 -5.28 5.29 6.67
C LEU A 88 -4.88 6.51 5.85
N TYR A 89 -3.80 7.16 6.28
CA TYR A 89 -3.27 8.40 5.68
C TYR A 89 -1.85 8.23 5.14
N TYR A 90 -1.25 7.05 5.31
CA TYR A 90 0.12 6.78 4.91
C TYR A 90 0.15 5.70 3.84
N GLY A 91 0.76 6.02 2.70
CA GLY A 91 1.00 5.09 1.60
C GLY A 91 2.43 4.57 1.62
N GLU A 92 2.60 3.29 1.28
CA GLU A 92 3.91 2.66 1.17
C GLU A 92 4.03 1.91 -0.15
N ILE A 93 5.09 2.16 -0.91
CA ILE A 93 5.53 1.33 -2.02
C ILE A 93 6.63 0.40 -1.55
N LYS A 94 6.56 -0.87 -1.96
CA LYS A 94 7.66 -1.81 -1.84
C LYS A 94 8.11 -2.24 -3.20
N VAL A 95 9.40 -2.12 -3.48
CA VAL A 95 10.03 -2.52 -4.72
C VAL A 95 10.91 -3.75 -4.48
N ASP A 96 10.70 -4.81 -5.24
CA ASP A 96 11.51 -6.03 -5.18
C ASP A 96 12.79 -5.94 -6.03
N ALA A 97 13.59 -7.02 -6.00
CA ALA A 97 14.84 -7.10 -6.76
C ALA A 97 14.63 -7.08 -8.28
N GLU A 98 13.44 -7.45 -8.76
CA GLU A 98 13.05 -7.42 -10.18
C GLU A 98 12.42 -6.08 -10.59
N ASN A 99 12.53 -5.04 -9.76
CA ASN A 99 11.92 -3.72 -9.96
C ASN A 99 10.39 -3.79 -10.12
N ARG A 100 9.74 -4.79 -9.56
CA ARG A 100 8.29 -4.81 -9.45
C ARG A 100 7.89 -4.16 -8.14
N TYR A 101 6.83 -3.37 -8.20
CA TYR A 101 6.36 -2.66 -7.03
C TYR A 101 4.94 -3.04 -6.66
N HIS A 102 4.63 -2.94 -5.37
CA HIS A 102 3.27 -2.92 -4.88
C HIS A 102 3.07 -1.78 -3.90
N VAL A 103 1.92 -1.14 -4.01
CA VAL A 103 1.50 -0.04 -3.13
C VAL A 103 0.52 -0.56 -2.09
N THR A 104 0.56 -0.02 -0.88
CA THR A 104 -0.32 -0.44 0.22
C THR A 104 -0.62 0.76 1.12
N PRO A 105 -1.88 0.97 1.54
CA PRO A 105 -2.19 1.94 2.58
C PRO A 105 -1.88 1.32 3.95
N ARG A 106 -1.29 2.08 4.87
CA ARG A 106 -0.86 1.58 6.18
C ARG A 106 -1.22 2.58 7.28
N SER A 107 -1.29 2.07 8.51
CA SER A 107 -1.57 2.89 9.69
C SER A 107 -0.35 3.66 10.17
N ARG A 108 0.86 3.10 9.97
CA ARG A 108 2.18 3.67 10.23
C ARG A 108 3.23 2.99 9.34
N PHE A 109 4.46 3.52 9.34
CA PHE A 109 5.64 2.87 8.75
C PHE A 109 5.75 1.39 9.16
N SER A 110 6.14 0.53 8.23
CA SER A 110 6.62 -0.81 8.61
C SER A 110 7.95 -0.69 9.35
N GLN A 111 7.97 -1.01 10.64
CA GLN A 111 9.21 -1.22 11.39
C GLN A 111 9.71 -2.66 11.17
N GLU A 112 11.03 -2.85 11.29
CA GLU A 112 11.74 -4.14 11.11
C GLU A 112 11.19 -5.27 12.00
#